data_AF-A0A7X3VNR5-F1
#
_entry.id   AF-A0A7X3VNR5-F1
#
_cell.length_a   1.000
_cell.length_b   1.000
_cell.length_c   1.000
_cell.angle_alpha   90.00
_cell.angle_beta   90.00
_cell.angle_gamma   90.00
#
_symmetry.space_group_name_H-M   'P 1'
#
loop_
_entity.id
_entity.type
_entity.pdbx_description
1 polymer ?
#
loop_
_entity_poly.entity_id
_entity_poly.type
_entity_poly.pdbx_seq_one_letter_code
_entity_poly.pdbx_strand_id
1 'polypeptide(L)'
;MQTFKNTILLYLLLTFSMTGCVAGLQTQSSPTDVTTATSGVILTLSTPEAIYTSKDTIPIELSIQNGKFDLLVPFVNVGTSGTFAQLKITDTNGNIVEPKRSTPVPSSAEVFIEKDGRSVQCIQGLELKAATTQVVPLEDLQKYYQLEKGDYTITLTMELPVYRDFLKKKHPEVIELEAEIKRIEDVTDAHVSAADKRSAVNDIQQQIEFLEKKDKDIYLPVESLLGKAMLTSNSITLTIE
;
A
#
# COMPACT_ATOMS: atom_id res chain seq x y z
N MET A 1 -64.96 -43.32 9.28
CA MET A 1 -65.53 -43.19 10.64
C MET A 1 -64.39 -43.32 11.64
N GLN A 2 -64.33 -42.41 12.60
CA GLN A 2 -63.21 -42.11 13.50
C GLN A 2 -62.67 -43.32 14.29
N THR A 3 -61.36 -43.30 14.56
CA THR A 3 -60.84 -43.69 15.89
C THR A 3 -59.67 -42.77 16.26
N PHE A 4 -59.94 -41.92 17.25
CA PHE A 4 -58.97 -41.15 18.03
C PHE A 4 -58.09 -42.12 18.84
N LYS A 5 -56.78 -41.86 18.94
CA LYS A 5 -55.88 -42.51 19.91
C LYS A 5 -55.15 -41.47 20.75
N ASN A 6 -55.63 -41.36 21.98
CA ASN A 6 -54.89 -41.22 23.24
C ASN A 6 -53.57 -40.46 23.21
N THR A 7 -53.70 -39.19 23.51
CA THR A 7 -52.80 -38.41 24.34
C THR A 7 -52.78 -38.95 25.78
N ILE A 8 -51.66 -38.73 26.45
CA ILE A 8 -51.42 -38.75 27.91
C ILE A 8 -50.91 -40.09 28.46
N LEU A 9 -49.78 -39.97 29.18
CA LEU A 9 -49.22 -40.86 30.20
C LEU A 9 -47.98 -41.69 29.82
N LEU A 10 -46.90 -41.03 29.39
CA LEU A 10 -45.54 -41.56 29.59
C LEU A 10 -44.53 -40.42 29.85
N TYR A 11 -44.91 -39.50 30.72
CA TYR A 11 -44.04 -38.46 31.29
C TYR A 11 -43.76 -38.84 32.75
N LEU A 12 -42.97 -39.89 32.97
CA LEU A 12 -42.40 -40.22 34.28
C LEU A 12 -41.37 -41.34 34.12
N LEU A 13 -40.17 -41.09 34.66
CA LEU A 13 -39.08 -42.04 34.95
C LEU A 13 -38.24 -42.54 33.77
N LEU A 14 -37.10 -41.90 33.56
CA LEU A 14 -35.80 -42.58 33.57
C LEU A 14 -34.64 -41.59 33.70
N THR A 15 -34.08 -41.56 34.90
CA THR A 15 -32.75 -41.10 35.27
C THR A 15 -31.67 -41.97 34.63
N PHE A 16 -30.56 -41.42 34.17
CA PHE A 16 -29.22 -41.95 34.50
C PHE A 16 -28.13 -40.92 34.17
N SER A 17 -27.41 -40.55 35.22
CA SER A 17 -26.20 -39.74 35.27
C SER A 17 -24.99 -40.49 34.70
N MET A 18 -24.10 -39.79 34.00
CA MET A 18 -22.66 -40.06 34.05
C MET A 18 -21.87 -38.76 34.10
N THR A 19 -21.01 -38.72 35.11
CA THR A 19 -20.03 -37.71 35.51
C THR A 19 -18.83 -37.62 34.56
N GLY A 20 -18.21 -36.44 34.46
CA GLY A 20 -16.77 -36.35 34.23
C GLY A 20 -16.32 -35.19 33.33
N CYS A 21 -15.92 -34.06 33.93
CA CYS A 21 -14.56 -33.51 33.86
C CYS A 21 -14.53 -32.10 34.47
N VAL A 22 -13.81 -31.98 35.58
CA VAL A 22 -13.35 -30.72 36.16
C VAL A 22 -12.05 -30.35 35.45
N ALA A 23 -12.00 -29.20 34.78
CA ALA A 23 -10.75 -28.48 34.52
C ALA A 23 -11.07 -26.99 34.40
N GLY A 24 -10.39 -26.17 35.21
CA GLY A 24 -10.72 -24.79 35.50
C GLY A 24 -10.76 -23.86 34.28
N LEU A 25 -11.75 -22.97 34.29
CA LEU A 25 -11.69 -21.72 33.55
C LEU A 25 -10.58 -20.85 34.15
N GLN A 26 -9.38 -20.91 33.57
CA GLN A 26 -8.46 -19.80 33.62
C GLN A 26 -8.96 -18.73 32.65
N THR A 27 -9.54 -17.68 33.21
CA THR A 27 -9.65 -16.37 32.56
C THR A 27 -8.24 -15.86 32.32
N GLN A 28 -7.72 -16.06 31.11
CA GLN A 28 -6.53 -15.36 30.65
C GLN A 28 -6.99 -14.16 29.83
N SER A 29 -6.78 -12.98 30.41
CA SER A 29 -6.87 -11.68 29.78
C SER A 29 -6.05 -11.63 28.49
N SER A 30 -6.65 -11.06 27.44
CA SER A 30 -6.01 -10.75 26.17
C SER A 30 -4.69 -10.00 26.34
N PRO A 31 -3.81 -10.08 25.33
CA PRO A 31 -3.46 -8.89 24.60
C PRO A 31 -4.08 -8.96 23.21
N THR A 32 -4.82 -7.89 22.92
CA THR A 32 -5.19 -7.46 21.59
C THR A 32 -3.99 -7.54 20.66
N ASP A 33 -4.08 -8.37 19.63
CA ASP A 33 -3.51 -8.07 18.33
C ASP A 33 -4.48 -8.60 17.28
N VAL A 34 -5.36 -7.72 16.85
CA VAL A 34 -6.09 -7.90 15.59
C VAL A 34 -5.07 -7.69 14.48
N THR A 35 -4.25 -8.69 14.20
CA THR A 35 -3.46 -8.75 12.96
C THR A 35 -4.15 -9.73 12.03
N THR A 36 -5.36 -9.38 11.59
CA THR A 36 -6.06 -10.10 10.52
C THR A 36 -6.43 -9.09 9.44
N ALA A 37 -5.55 -9.00 8.45
CA ALA A 37 -5.82 -8.68 7.05
C ALA A 37 -6.96 -7.68 6.77
N THR A 38 -6.68 -6.38 6.87
CA THR A 38 -7.65 -5.34 6.47
C THR A 38 -7.38 -4.74 5.08
N SER A 39 -6.30 -5.12 4.37
CA SER A 39 -6.05 -4.61 3.01
C SER A 39 -6.22 -5.64 1.89
N GLY A 40 -6.27 -6.94 2.21
CA GLY A 40 -6.26 -7.99 1.17
C GLY A 40 -5.02 -7.95 0.27
N VAL A 41 -3.97 -7.20 0.67
CA VAL A 41 -2.72 -7.08 -0.07
C VAL A 41 -1.82 -8.27 0.28
N ILE A 42 -1.21 -8.88 -0.74
CA ILE A 42 -0.29 -10.01 -0.60
C ILE A 42 1.08 -9.61 -1.13
N LEU A 43 2.12 -9.93 -0.36
CA LEU A 43 3.51 -9.72 -0.74
C LEU A 43 4.14 -11.05 -1.15
N THR A 44 4.80 -11.07 -2.31
CA THR A 44 5.54 -12.23 -2.79
C THR A 44 6.95 -11.83 -3.20
N LEU A 45 7.95 -12.33 -2.47
CA LEU A 45 9.34 -12.25 -2.85
C LEU A 45 9.70 -13.38 -3.80
N SER A 46 10.54 -13.06 -4.77
CA SER A 46 11.10 -14.02 -5.70
C SER A 46 12.51 -13.61 -6.13
N THR A 47 13.25 -14.58 -6.64
CA THR A 47 14.56 -14.39 -7.26
C THR A 47 14.68 -15.40 -8.41
N PRO A 48 15.37 -15.09 -9.52
CA PRO A 48 15.39 -15.95 -10.71
C PRO A 48 16.05 -17.31 -10.47
N GLU A 49 17.10 -17.34 -9.66
CA GLU A 49 17.89 -18.53 -9.37
C GLU A 49 17.97 -18.76 -7.85
N ALA A 50 18.16 -20.02 -7.45
CA ALA A 50 18.34 -20.37 -6.05
C ALA A 50 19.82 -20.47 -5.64
N ILE A 51 20.75 -20.49 -6.60
CA ILE A 51 22.18 -20.69 -6.38
C ILE A 51 22.93 -19.59 -7.12
N TYR A 52 23.86 -18.94 -6.42
CA TYR A 52 24.69 -17.86 -6.95
C TYR A 52 26.14 -18.09 -6.52
N THR A 53 27.11 -17.61 -7.30
CA THR A 53 28.48 -17.46 -6.84
C THR A 53 28.65 -16.15 -6.09
N SER A 54 29.71 -16.02 -5.27
CA SER A 54 29.94 -14.78 -4.50
C SER A 54 30.15 -13.52 -5.36
N LYS A 55 30.32 -13.64 -6.68
CA LYS A 55 30.49 -12.50 -7.60
C LYS A 55 29.24 -12.16 -8.39
N ASP A 56 28.20 -12.97 -8.31
CA ASP A 56 27.00 -12.78 -9.11
C ASP A 56 26.13 -11.66 -8.55
N THR A 57 25.48 -10.93 -9.45
CA THR A 57 24.39 -10.03 -9.07
C THR A 57 23.20 -10.88 -8.63
N ILE A 58 22.62 -10.55 -7.48
CA ILE A 58 21.48 -11.30 -6.93
C ILE A 58 20.23 -10.43 -7.04
N PRO A 59 19.46 -10.52 -8.14
CA PRO A 59 18.24 -9.76 -8.28
C PRO A 59 17.12 -10.35 -7.41
N ILE A 60 16.39 -9.47 -6.73
CA ILE A 60 15.20 -9.80 -5.95
C ILE A 60 14.02 -9.03 -6.53
N GLU A 61 12.87 -9.67 -6.66
CA GLU A 61 11.62 -9.01 -7.05
C GLU A 61 10.58 -9.17 -5.96
N LEU A 62 9.87 -8.07 -5.69
CA LEU A 62 8.69 -8.06 -4.84
C LEU A 62 7.46 -7.83 -5.71
N SER A 63 6.54 -8.80 -5.69
CA SER A 63 5.20 -8.64 -6.21
C SER A 63 4.25 -8.22 -5.08
N ILE A 64 3.51 -7.15 -5.31
CA ILE A 64 2.51 -6.58 -4.41
C ILE A 64 1.16 -6.74 -5.09
N GLN A 65 0.40 -7.77 -4.70
CA GLN A 65 -0.93 -8.02 -5.24
C GLN A 65 -1.96 -7.29 -4.38
N ASN A 66 -2.72 -6.38 -4.99
CA ASN A 66 -3.78 -5.66 -4.29
C ASN A 66 -5.10 -6.47 -4.25
N GLY A 67 -5.88 -6.23 -3.20
CA GLY A 67 -7.17 -6.86 -2.96
C GLY A 67 -8.29 -6.28 -3.83
N LYS A 68 -9.52 -6.28 -3.29
CA LYS A 68 -10.75 -5.94 -4.04
C LYS A 68 -10.99 -4.44 -4.23
N PHE A 69 -10.23 -3.58 -3.56
CA PHE A 69 -10.47 -2.14 -3.52
C PHE A 69 -9.22 -1.40 -3.97
N ASP A 70 -9.41 -0.25 -4.61
CA ASP A 70 -8.31 0.68 -4.88
C ASP A 70 -7.75 1.19 -3.55
N LEU A 71 -6.43 1.25 -3.42
CA LEU A 71 -5.74 1.72 -2.21
C LEU A 71 -4.83 2.90 -2.54
N LEU A 72 -4.88 3.93 -1.71
CA LEU A 72 -3.92 5.03 -1.73
C LEU A 72 -2.82 4.74 -0.71
N VAL A 73 -1.59 4.57 -1.19
CA VAL A 73 -0.44 4.17 -0.38
C VAL A 73 0.79 5.02 -0.72
N PRO A 74 1.74 5.20 0.20
CA PRO A 74 2.97 5.95 -0.11
C PRO A 74 3.73 5.31 -1.27
N PHE A 75 4.15 6.11 -2.24
CA PHE A 75 4.89 5.62 -3.41
C PHE A 75 6.18 4.90 -3.02
N VAL A 76 6.88 5.39 -1.99
CA VAL A 76 8.14 4.81 -1.50
C VAL A 76 7.98 3.36 -1.01
N ASN A 77 6.79 2.97 -0.53
CA ASN A 77 6.51 1.64 -0.02
C ASN A 77 6.20 0.62 -1.13
N VAL A 78 5.84 1.06 -2.33
CA VAL A 78 5.29 0.14 -3.35
C VAL A 78 5.82 0.36 -4.77
N GLY A 79 6.56 1.43 -5.02
CA GLY A 79 7.03 1.80 -6.36
C GLY A 79 8.54 2.03 -6.47
N THR A 80 9.31 1.80 -5.40
CA THR A 80 10.74 2.12 -5.36
C THR A 80 11.55 1.06 -4.62
N SER A 81 12.88 1.12 -4.74
CA SER A 81 13.79 0.30 -3.94
C SER A 81 13.60 0.47 -2.42
N GLY A 82 12.98 1.58 -1.98
CA GLY A 82 12.66 1.82 -0.57
C GLY A 82 11.81 0.73 0.07
N THR A 83 11.02 -0.02 -0.72
CA THR A 83 10.25 -1.16 -0.24
C THR A 83 11.13 -2.26 0.38
N PHE A 84 12.39 -2.37 -0.05
CA PHE A 84 13.33 -3.37 0.44
C PHE A 84 14.13 -2.91 1.68
N ALA A 85 13.82 -1.75 2.26
CA ALA A 85 14.53 -1.23 3.43
C ALA A 85 14.37 -2.12 4.68
N GLN A 86 13.32 -2.94 4.74
CA GLN A 86 13.03 -3.87 5.84
C GLN A 86 13.25 -5.34 5.45
N LEU A 87 14.10 -5.60 4.45
CA LEU A 87 14.54 -6.96 4.15
C LEU A 87 15.27 -7.56 5.35
N LYS A 88 14.86 -8.76 5.73
CA LYS A 88 15.52 -9.59 6.73
C LYS A 88 16.18 -10.76 6.02
N ILE A 89 17.48 -10.91 6.21
CA ILE A 89 18.26 -12.05 5.74
C ILE A 89 18.79 -12.80 6.96
N THR A 90 18.60 -14.12 6.98
CA THR A 90 19.17 -14.99 8.01
C THR A 90 20.05 -16.06 7.40
N ASP A 91 21.19 -16.35 8.03
CA ASP A 91 22.06 -17.46 7.66
C ASP A 91 21.47 -18.83 8.08
N THR A 92 22.19 -19.91 7.79
CA THR A 92 21.82 -21.29 8.18
C THR A 92 21.68 -21.52 9.67
N ASN A 93 22.32 -20.69 10.50
CA ASN A 93 22.23 -20.75 11.95
C ASN A 93 21.09 -19.89 12.50
N GLY A 94 20.35 -19.17 11.64
CA GLY A 94 19.29 -18.25 12.01
C GLY A 94 19.80 -16.87 12.46
N ASN A 95 21.09 -16.58 12.32
CA ASN A 95 21.64 -15.26 12.63
C ASN A 95 21.22 -14.26 11.56
N ILE A 96 20.86 -13.05 12.00
CA ILE A 96 20.53 -11.96 11.07
C ILE A 96 21.82 -11.45 10.42
N VAL A 97 21.81 -11.36 9.09
CA VAL A 97 22.88 -10.73 8.32
C VAL A 97 22.57 -9.24 8.22
N GLU A 98 23.37 -8.42 8.91
CA GLU A 98 23.20 -6.98 8.89
C GLU A 98 23.58 -6.37 7.52
N PRO A 99 22.85 -5.35 7.05
CA PRO A 99 23.19 -4.66 5.80
C PRO A 99 24.50 -3.89 5.94
N LYS A 100 25.37 -3.96 4.94
CA LYS A 100 26.60 -3.13 4.88
C LYS A 100 26.33 -1.67 4.54
N ARG A 101 25.18 -1.40 3.91
CA ARG A 101 24.64 -0.05 3.67
C ARG A 101 23.13 -0.12 3.57
N SER A 102 22.45 0.95 3.97
CA SER A 102 21.00 1.07 3.84
C SER A 102 20.58 1.03 2.36
N THR A 103 19.47 0.35 2.09
CA THR A 103 18.77 0.48 0.80
C THR A 103 18.32 1.93 0.66
N PRO A 104 18.62 2.62 -0.47
CA PRO A 104 18.18 3.98 -0.67
C PRO A 104 16.65 4.00 -0.66
N VAL A 105 16.11 4.66 0.37
CA VAL A 105 14.73 5.10 0.41
C VAL A 105 14.76 6.46 -0.28
N PRO A 106 14.27 6.59 -1.53
CA PRO A 106 14.11 7.91 -2.12
C PRO A 106 13.31 8.74 -1.12
N SER A 107 13.73 9.97 -0.85
CA SER A 107 13.00 10.79 0.12
C SER A 107 11.55 10.83 -0.34
N SER A 108 10.64 10.45 0.55
CA SER A 108 9.24 10.83 0.41
C SER A 108 9.22 12.34 0.65
N ALA A 109 9.69 13.10 -0.34
CA ALA A 109 9.85 14.53 -0.21
C ALA A 109 8.50 15.08 0.25
N GLU A 110 8.49 15.63 1.45
CA GLU A 110 7.30 16.27 1.96
C GLU A 110 7.07 17.49 1.09
N VAL A 111 5.89 17.54 0.48
CA VAL A 111 5.47 18.64 -0.38
C VAL A 111 4.29 19.31 0.30
N PHE A 112 4.34 20.63 0.35
CA PHE A 112 3.22 21.44 0.79
C PHE A 112 2.36 21.80 -0.43
N ILE A 113 1.06 21.50 -0.35
CA ILE A 113 0.08 21.78 -1.40
C ILE A 113 -1.00 22.70 -0.84
N GLU A 114 -1.25 23.81 -1.51
CA GLU A 114 -2.34 24.71 -1.17
C GLU A 114 -3.70 24.08 -1.49
N LYS A 115 -4.58 24.00 -0.49
CA LYS A 115 -5.97 23.54 -0.59
C LYS A 115 -6.85 24.45 0.24
N ASP A 116 -7.88 25.03 -0.37
CA ASP A 116 -8.85 25.92 0.30
C ASP A 116 -8.19 27.08 1.08
N GLY A 117 -7.11 27.63 0.52
CA GLY A 117 -6.34 28.73 1.13
C GLY A 117 -5.46 28.31 2.32
N ARG A 118 -5.19 27.01 2.47
CA ARG A 118 -4.31 26.45 3.49
C ARG A 118 -3.26 25.56 2.85
N SER A 119 -2.03 25.69 3.34
CA SER A 119 -0.93 24.80 3.01
C SER A 119 -1.10 23.45 3.73
N VAL A 120 -1.18 22.36 2.97
CA VAL A 120 -1.35 20.99 3.46
C VAL A 120 -0.07 20.19 3.22
N GLN A 121 0.49 19.63 4.29
CA GLN A 121 1.65 18.74 4.21
C GLN A 121 1.26 17.40 3.59
N CYS A 122 1.96 17.01 2.53
CA CYS A 122 1.68 15.80 1.77
C CYS A 122 2.97 15.02 1.49
N ILE A 123 2.81 13.73 1.20
CA ILE A 123 3.87 12.86 0.66
C ILE A 123 3.46 12.31 -0.69
N GLN A 124 4.41 11.89 -1.53
CA GLN A 124 4.08 11.26 -2.80
C GLN A 124 3.35 9.93 -2.59
N GLY A 125 2.23 9.77 -3.26
CA GLY A 125 1.38 8.59 -3.23
C GLY A 125 1.37 7.80 -4.53
N LEU A 126 0.85 6.59 -4.43
CA LEU A 126 0.46 5.74 -5.54
C LEU A 126 -0.94 5.20 -5.28
N GLU A 127 -1.74 5.15 -6.33
CA GLU A 127 -3.00 4.40 -6.32
C GLU A 127 -2.74 2.97 -6.78
N LEU A 128 -2.79 2.01 -5.85
CA LEU A 128 -2.81 0.59 -6.18
C LEU A 128 -4.23 0.20 -6.60
N LYS A 129 -4.39 -0.14 -7.88
CA LYS A 129 -5.71 -0.52 -8.42
C LYS A 129 -6.15 -1.90 -7.92
N ALA A 130 -7.45 -2.08 -7.75
CA ALA A 130 -8.04 -3.34 -7.31
C ALA A 130 -7.65 -4.49 -8.24
N ALA A 131 -7.32 -5.64 -7.64
CA ALA A 131 -6.92 -6.86 -8.32
C ALA A 131 -5.71 -6.73 -9.27
N THR A 132 -4.89 -5.68 -9.09
CA THR A 132 -3.65 -5.50 -9.86
C THR A 132 -2.44 -5.94 -9.06
N THR A 133 -1.37 -6.28 -9.78
CA THR A 133 -0.07 -6.61 -9.19
C THR A 133 0.93 -5.54 -9.60
N GLN A 134 1.54 -4.90 -8.60
CA GLN A 134 2.70 -4.04 -8.78
C GLN A 134 3.96 -4.87 -8.53
N VAL A 135 4.92 -4.81 -9.46
CA VAL A 135 6.23 -5.48 -9.30
C VAL A 135 7.28 -4.43 -9.06
N VAL A 136 8.13 -4.66 -8.05
CA VAL A 136 9.23 -3.78 -7.68
C VAL A 136 10.53 -4.59 -7.69
N PRO A 137 11.51 -4.24 -8.53
CA PRO A 137 12.79 -4.94 -8.57
C PRO A 137 13.82 -4.32 -7.61
N LEU A 138 14.69 -5.18 -7.08
CA LEU A 138 15.97 -4.84 -6.48
C LEU A 138 17.06 -5.52 -7.33
N GLU A 139 17.75 -4.74 -8.15
CA GLU A 139 18.67 -5.27 -9.16
C GLU A 139 19.77 -6.17 -8.60
N ASP A 140 20.28 -5.84 -7.42
CA ASP A 140 21.42 -6.56 -6.85
C ASP A 140 21.44 -6.43 -5.31
N LEU A 141 21.11 -7.53 -4.64
CA LEU A 141 21.13 -7.66 -3.20
C LEU A 141 22.56 -7.54 -2.64
N GLN A 142 23.58 -7.98 -3.38
CA GLN A 142 24.99 -7.87 -2.97
C GLN A 142 25.47 -6.43 -2.89
N LYS A 143 24.74 -5.48 -3.48
CA LYS A 143 24.98 -4.07 -3.21
C LYS A 143 24.76 -3.77 -1.72
N TYR A 144 23.76 -4.33 -1.07
CA TYR A 144 23.32 -3.92 0.27
C TYR A 144 23.76 -4.85 1.39
N TYR A 145 24.02 -6.12 1.06
CA TYR A 145 24.47 -7.14 2.01
C TYR A 145 25.80 -7.74 1.57
N GLN A 146 26.58 -8.21 2.54
CA GLN A 146 27.77 -9.02 2.28
C GLN A 146 27.40 -10.47 2.59
N LEU A 147 27.15 -11.26 1.56
CA LEU A 147 26.80 -12.67 1.69
C LEU A 147 28.07 -13.49 1.41
N GLU A 148 28.50 -14.28 2.40
CA GLU A 148 29.59 -15.23 2.24
C GLU A 148 29.04 -16.56 1.70
N LYS A 149 29.92 -17.54 1.48
CA LYS A 149 29.49 -18.88 1.06
C LYS A 149 28.56 -19.50 2.13
N GLY A 150 27.38 -19.95 1.72
CA GLY A 150 26.39 -20.54 2.62
C GLY A 150 24.95 -20.39 2.12
N ASP A 151 24.00 -20.94 2.88
CA ASP A 151 22.58 -20.80 2.58
C ASP A 151 21.94 -19.67 3.40
N TYR A 152 21.01 -18.96 2.77
CA TYR A 152 20.34 -17.80 3.32
C TYR A 152 18.84 -17.90 3.12
N THR A 153 18.09 -17.45 4.12
CA THR A 153 16.64 -17.23 4.02
C THR A 153 16.35 -15.74 4.03
N ILE A 154 15.51 -15.30 3.10
CA ILE A 154 15.14 -13.90 2.92
C ILE A 154 13.63 -13.76 3.12
N THR A 155 13.25 -12.78 3.93
CA THR A 155 11.85 -12.38 4.16
C THR A 155 11.76 -10.86 4.18
N LEU A 156 10.64 -10.30 3.73
CA LEU A 156 10.32 -8.89 3.86
C LEU A 156 9.12 -8.73 4.79
N THR A 157 9.25 -7.85 5.77
CA THR A 157 8.12 -7.34 6.56
C THR A 157 8.06 -5.85 6.35
N MET A 158 6.88 -5.28 6.08
CA MET A 158 6.71 -3.84 5.95
C MET A 158 5.39 -3.34 6.53
N GLU A 159 5.42 -2.09 6.97
CA GLU A 159 4.22 -1.32 7.28
C GLU A 159 3.70 -0.70 5.98
N LEU A 160 2.44 -0.94 5.64
CA LEU A 160 1.78 -0.30 4.53
C LEU A 160 0.71 0.67 5.04
N PRO A 161 1.02 1.98 5.12
CA PRO A 161 0.03 3.02 5.37
C PRO A 161 -1.00 3.09 4.24
N VAL A 162 -2.27 3.29 4.60
CA VAL A 162 -3.39 3.48 3.68
C VAL A 162 -4.00 4.85 3.96
N TYR A 163 -4.20 5.64 2.91
CA TYR A 163 -4.75 7.00 2.99
C TYR A 163 -6.19 7.05 2.49
N ARG A 164 -6.95 8.00 3.05
CA ARG A 164 -8.37 8.20 2.71
C ARG A 164 -8.55 9.00 1.43
N ASP A 165 -7.74 10.04 1.26
CA ASP A 165 -7.83 10.96 0.15
C ASP A 165 -6.45 11.32 -0.39
N PHE A 166 -6.45 12.03 -1.51
CA PHE A 166 -5.26 12.57 -2.11
C PHE A 166 -5.54 13.94 -2.70
N LEU A 167 -4.46 14.69 -2.91
CA LEU A 167 -4.42 15.94 -3.63
C LEU A 167 -3.61 15.74 -4.90
N LYS A 168 -3.96 16.52 -5.92
CA LYS A 168 -3.11 16.70 -7.10
C LYS A 168 -2.43 18.04 -6.96
N LYS A 169 -1.13 18.07 -7.13
CA LYS A 169 -0.41 19.34 -7.23
C LYS A 169 -0.72 19.96 -8.58
N LYS A 170 -1.23 21.18 -8.60
CA LYS A 170 -1.41 21.90 -9.86
C LYS A 170 -0.05 22.23 -10.46
N HIS A 171 0.10 22.03 -11.76
CA HIS A 171 1.26 22.49 -12.49
C HIS A 171 1.34 24.04 -12.40
N PRO A 172 2.52 24.66 -12.18
CA PRO A 172 2.63 26.11 -12.06
C PRO A 172 2.01 26.87 -13.24
N GLU A 173 2.17 26.37 -14.46
CA GLU A 173 1.56 26.95 -15.67
C GLU A 173 0.03 26.88 -15.65
N VAL A 174 -0.58 25.85 -15.06
CA VAL A 174 -2.04 25.79 -14.89
C VAL A 174 -2.52 26.93 -14.00
N ILE A 175 -1.77 27.27 -12.95
CA ILE A 175 -2.10 28.41 -12.07
C ILE A 175 -2.06 29.74 -12.84
N GLU A 176 -1.06 29.92 -13.71
CA GLU A 176 -0.93 31.12 -14.55
C GLU A 176 -2.04 31.23 -15.59
N LEU A 177 -2.41 30.11 -16.22
CA LEU A 177 -3.49 30.02 -17.20
C LEU A 177 -4.87 30.27 -16.57
N GLU A 178 -5.14 29.74 -15.37
CA GLU A 178 -6.35 30.06 -14.60
C GLU A 178 -6.44 31.56 -14.27
N ALA A 179 -5.32 32.18 -13.93
CA ALA A 179 -5.27 33.62 -13.70
C ALA A 179 -5.50 34.44 -14.98
N GLU A 180 -5.07 33.93 -16.14
CA GLU A 180 -5.34 34.55 -17.45
C GLU A 180 -6.82 34.46 -17.84
N ILE A 181 -7.47 33.31 -17.64
CA ILE A 181 -8.92 33.17 -17.84
C ILE A 181 -9.66 34.24 -17.05
N LYS A 182 -9.33 34.40 -15.76
CA LYS A 182 -9.96 35.41 -14.91
C LYS A 182 -9.74 36.83 -15.46
N ARG A 183 -8.53 37.15 -15.92
CA ARG A 183 -8.23 38.45 -16.55
C ARG A 183 -9.08 38.70 -17.79
N ILE A 184 -9.27 37.69 -18.65
CA ILE A 184 -10.11 37.78 -19.86
C ILE A 184 -11.60 37.99 -19.50
N GLU A 185 -12.08 37.26 -18.50
CA GLU A 185 -13.47 37.37 -18.02
C GLU A 185 -13.75 38.74 -17.39
N ASP A 186 -12.78 39.31 -16.68
CA ASP A 186 -12.87 40.62 -16.03
C ASP A 186 -12.78 41.80 -17.04
N VAL A 187 -12.44 41.57 -18.31
CA VAL A 187 -12.43 42.63 -19.34
C VAL A 187 -13.83 43.18 -19.52
N THR A 188 -14.02 44.48 -19.31
CA THR A 188 -15.30 45.18 -19.50
C THR A 188 -15.37 46.02 -20.78
N ASP A 189 -14.31 46.02 -21.58
CA ASP A 189 -14.25 46.76 -22.84
C ASP A 189 -15.35 46.31 -23.82
N ALA A 190 -16.15 47.26 -24.30
CA ALA A 190 -17.24 47.05 -25.24
C ALA A 190 -16.77 46.68 -26.66
N HIS A 191 -15.49 46.92 -26.98
CA HIS A 191 -14.89 46.53 -28.25
C HIS A 191 -14.50 45.04 -28.31
N VAL A 192 -14.45 44.36 -27.16
CA VAL A 192 -14.15 42.93 -27.10
C VAL A 192 -15.46 42.15 -27.11
N SER A 193 -15.71 41.40 -28.18
CA SER A 193 -16.95 40.63 -28.30
C SER A 193 -16.99 39.47 -27.29
N ALA A 194 -18.20 39.10 -26.86
CA ALA A 194 -18.38 37.93 -25.99
C ALA A 194 -17.93 36.61 -26.66
N ALA A 195 -18.00 36.54 -27.99
CA ALA A 195 -17.54 35.38 -28.75
C ALA A 195 -16.01 35.24 -28.70
N ASP A 196 -15.29 36.35 -28.81
CA ASP A 196 -13.82 36.35 -28.75
C ASP A 196 -13.32 35.95 -27.35
N LYS A 197 -13.94 36.48 -26.28
CA LYS A 197 -13.65 36.06 -24.89
C LYS A 197 -13.86 34.57 -24.72
N ARG A 198 -14.99 34.05 -25.22
CA ARG A 198 -15.31 32.62 -25.12
C ARG A 198 -14.31 31.75 -25.89
N SER A 199 -13.88 32.17 -27.08
CA SER A 199 -12.87 31.45 -27.86
C SER A 199 -11.54 31.40 -27.10
N ALA A 200 -11.06 32.55 -26.61
CA ALA A 200 -9.79 32.62 -25.88
C ALA A 200 -9.81 31.79 -24.59
N VAL A 201 -10.90 31.83 -23.82
CA VAL A 201 -11.06 31.00 -22.61
C VAL A 201 -11.06 29.51 -22.97
N ASN A 202 -11.74 29.11 -24.06
CA ASN A 202 -11.77 27.71 -24.49
C ASN A 202 -10.39 27.21 -24.94
N ASP A 203 -9.61 28.03 -25.65
CA ASP A 203 -8.25 27.68 -26.07
C ASP A 203 -7.32 27.49 -24.86
N ILE A 204 -7.44 28.33 -23.83
CA ILE A 204 -6.68 28.20 -22.59
C ILE A 204 -7.15 26.96 -21.80
N GLN A 205 -8.44 26.69 -21.73
CA GLN A 205 -8.98 25.48 -21.07
C GLN A 205 -8.43 24.20 -21.71
N GLN A 206 -8.31 24.15 -23.04
CA GLN A 206 -7.68 23.01 -23.73
C GLN A 206 -6.21 22.84 -23.36
N GLN A 207 -5.47 23.93 -23.16
CA GLN A 207 -4.08 23.89 -22.69
C GLN A 207 -3.98 23.38 -21.25
N ILE A 208 -4.86 23.85 -20.35
CA ILE A 208 -4.95 23.35 -18.98
C ILE A 208 -5.22 21.85 -18.98
N GLU A 209 -6.22 21.38 -19.74
CA GLU A 209 -6.53 19.95 -19.84
C GLU A 209 -5.35 19.12 -20.36
N PHE A 210 -4.57 19.66 -21.29
CA PHE A 210 -3.38 18.99 -21.80
C PHE A 210 -2.29 18.87 -20.72
N LEU A 211 -2.05 19.94 -19.96
CA LEU A 211 -1.08 19.96 -18.86
C LEU A 211 -1.48 19.01 -17.72
N GLU A 212 -2.74 19.03 -17.30
CA GLU A 212 -3.27 18.15 -16.25
C GLU A 212 -3.28 16.66 -16.65
N LYS A 213 -3.36 16.35 -17.95
CA LYS A 213 -3.20 14.96 -18.43
C LYS A 213 -1.77 14.47 -18.32
N LYS A 214 -0.79 15.37 -18.38
CA LYS A 214 0.64 15.05 -18.33
C LYS A 214 1.13 14.89 -16.89
N ASP A 215 0.61 15.69 -15.97
CA ASP A 215 1.00 15.68 -14.56
C ASP A 215 -0.01 14.86 -13.71
N LYS A 216 0.37 13.62 -13.38
CA LYS A 216 -0.52 12.64 -12.72
C LYS A 216 -0.11 12.34 -11.28
N ASP A 217 0.84 13.09 -10.73
CA ASP A 217 1.35 12.81 -9.41
C ASP A 217 0.26 12.96 -8.34
N ILE A 218 0.12 11.91 -7.55
CA ILE A 218 -0.80 11.82 -6.43
C ILE A 218 -0.01 12.20 -5.19
N TYR A 219 -0.58 13.08 -4.36
CA TYR A 219 0.00 13.49 -3.09
C TYR A 219 -0.96 13.17 -1.97
N LEU A 220 -0.49 12.49 -0.93
CA LEU A 220 -1.29 12.00 0.18
C LEU A 220 -1.14 12.97 1.35
N PRO A 221 -2.21 13.66 1.77
CA PRO A 221 -2.20 14.48 2.98
C PRO A 221 -1.83 13.64 4.19
N VAL A 222 -0.86 14.09 4.98
CA VAL A 222 -0.42 13.35 6.18
C VAL A 222 -1.59 13.11 7.14
N GLU A 223 -2.49 14.09 7.27
CA GLU A 223 -3.68 14.02 8.13
C GLU A 223 -4.75 13.04 7.65
N SER A 224 -4.71 12.57 6.40
CA SER A 224 -5.72 11.66 5.85
C SER A 224 -5.37 10.18 5.98
N LEU A 225 -4.31 9.86 6.71
CA LEU A 225 -3.94 8.49 7.06
C LEU A 225 -5.16 7.77 7.66
N LEU A 226 -5.65 6.76 6.95
CA LEU A 226 -6.80 5.97 7.36
C LEU A 226 -6.39 4.86 8.32
N GLY A 227 -5.20 4.31 8.12
CA GLY A 227 -4.66 3.24 8.94
C GLY A 227 -3.41 2.63 8.32
N LYS A 228 -2.98 1.51 8.89
CA LYS A 228 -1.80 0.78 8.43
C LYS A 228 -2.00 -0.72 8.53
N ALA A 229 -1.35 -1.45 7.64
CA ALA A 229 -1.30 -2.91 7.67
C ALA A 229 0.15 -3.37 7.85
N MET A 230 0.36 -4.33 8.76
CA MET A 230 1.59 -5.11 8.79
C MET A 230 1.51 -6.20 7.73
N LEU A 231 2.46 -6.20 6.80
CA LEU A 231 2.53 -7.17 5.73
C LEU A 231 3.85 -7.91 5.80
N THR A 232 3.79 -9.24 5.66
CA THR A 232 4.98 -10.09 5.59
C THR A 232 4.90 -10.92 4.31
N SER A 233 5.99 -10.98 3.57
CA SER A 233 6.09 -11.80 2.36
C SER A 233 6.22 -13.29 2.70
N ASN A 234 6.18 -14.13 1.67
CA ASN A 234 6.80 -15.45 1.77
C ASN A 234 8.31 -15.33 2.08
N SER A 235 8.88 -16.44 2.52
CA SER A 235 10.33 -16.61 2.58
C SER A 235 10.84 -17.21 1.27
N ILE A 236 12.00 -16.75 0.82
CA ILE A 236 12.78 -17.38 -0.25
C ILE A 236 14.12 -17.86 0.31
N THR A 237 14.70 -18.87 -0.31
CA THR A 237 16.01 -19.41 0.06
C THR A 237 16.97 -19.24 -1.10
N LEU A 238 18.21 -18.87 -0.82
CA LEU A 238 19.29 -18.86 -1.79
C LEU A 238 20.57 -19.46 -1.19
N THR A 239 21.45 -19.96 -2.06
CA THR A 239 22.75 -20.52 -1.70
C THR A 239 23.85 -19.73 -2.42
N ILE A 240 24.90 -19.38 -1.69
CA ILE A 240 26.13 -18.81 -2.25
C ILE A 240 27.21 -19.90 -2.28
N GLU A 241 27.74 -20.21 -3.46
CA GLU A 241 28.82 -21.20 -3.68
C GLU A 241 30.23 -20.60 -3.75
#